data_AF-A0A432TII3-F1
#
_entry.id   AF-A0A432TII3-F1
#
_cell.length_a   1.000
_cell.length_b   1.000
_cell.length_c   1.000
_cell.angle_alpha   90.00
_cell.angle_beta   90.00
_cell.angle_gamma   90.00
#
_symmetry.space_group_name_H-M   'P 1'
#
loop_
_entity.id
_entity.type
_entity.pdbx_description
1 polymer ?
#
loop_
_entity_poly.entity_id
_entity_poly.type
_entity_poly.pdbx_seq_one_letter_code
_entity_poly.pdbx_strand_id
1 'polypeptide(L)' 'TIEPIILSSFETKDSIEVKTGVFFCEVLSGCACSDDPSQAKILENSYCELTISLDKNTKEASYSSAFSAS' A
#
# COMPACT_ATOMS: atom_id res chain seq x y z
N THR A 1 -7.34 10.65 -0.57
CA THR A 1 -6.04 10.90 0.10
C THR A 1 -5.35 9.58 0.32
N ILE A 2 -4.03 9.55 0.34
CA ILE A 2 -3.25 8.35 0.72
C ILE A 2 -2.63 8.66 2.09
N GLU A 3 -2.87 7.81 3.07
CA GLU A 3 -2.46 8.03 4.45
C GLU A 3 -1.57 6.86 4.93
N PRO A 4 -0.25 7.10 5.11
CA PRO A 4 0.65 6.10 5.64
C PRO A 4 0.74 6.18 7.17
N ILE A 5 0.90 5.02 7.82
CA ILE A 5 1.28 4.89 9.22
C ILE A 5 2.48 3.95 9.36
N ILE A 6 3.39 4.25 10.30
CA ILE A 6 4.48 3.33 10.64
C ILE A 6 3.91 2.27 11.59
N LEU A 7 3.94 1.01 11.17
CA LEU A 7 3.50 -0.14 11.98
C LEU A 7 4.65 -0.65 12.84
N SER A 8 5.85 -0.74 12.25
CA SER A 8 7.06 -1.12 12.94
C SER A 8 8.29 -0.62 12.19
N SER A 9 9.39 -0.49 12.90
CA SER A 9 10.70 -0.28 12.30
C SER A 9 11.73 -1.18 12.96
N PHE A 10 12.71 -1.59 12.17
CA PHE A 10 13.83 -2.40 12.63
C PHE A 10 15.11 -1.90 11.96
N GLU A 11 16.16 -1.73 12.75
CA GLU A 11 17.44 -1.24 12.27
C GLU A 11 18.50 -2.32 12.45
N THR A 12 19.23 -2.60 11.38
CA THR A 12 20.45 -3.42 11.42
C THR A 12 21.67 -2.52 11.25
N LYS A 13 22.86 -3.12 11.25
CA LYS A 13 24.09 -2.39 10.94
C LYS A 13 24.05 -1.76 9.54
N ASP A 14 23.49 -2.47 8.57
CA ASP A 14 23.60 -2.14 7.15
C ASP A 14 22.28 -1.63 6.54
N SER A 15 21.15 -1.79 7.23
CA SER A 15 19.84 -1.38 6.73
C SER A 15 18.90 -0.83 7.79
N ILE A 16 17.86 -0.12 7.33
CA ILE A 16 16.67 0.22 8.12
C ILE A 16 15.46 -0.35 7.38
N GLU A 17 14.66 -1.17 8.05
CA GLU A 17 13.41 -1.70 7.54
C GLU A 17 12.24 -1.00 8.24
N VAL A 18 11.27 -0.53 7.47
CA VAL A 18 10.06 0.12 7.95
C VAL A 18 8.86 -0.60 7.36
N LYS A 19 8.02 -1.15 8.23
CA LYS A 19 6.72 -1.68 7.84
C LYS A 19 5.69 -0.57 7.96
N THR A 20 4.98 -0.32 6.88
CA THR A 20 3.97 0.74 6.78
C THR A 20 2.61 0.17 6.43
N GLY A 21 1.58 0.70 7.06
CA GLY A 21 0.19 0.51 6.66
C GLY A 21 -0.24 1.72 5.84
N VAL A 22 -0.93 1.50 4.73
CA VAL A 22 -1.35 2.55 3.81
C VAL A 22 -2.86 2.48 3.61
N PHE A 23 -3.56 3.52 4.05
CA PHE A 23 -4.99 3.68 3.84
C PHE A 23 -5.24 4.58 2.63
N PHE A 24 -6.14 4.16 1.75
CA PHE A 24 -6.46 4.90 0.54
C PHE A 24 -7.89 4.60 0.09
N CYS A 25 -8.49 5.47 -0.72
CA CYS A 25 -9.74 5.15 -1.41
C CYS A 25 -9.42 4.55 -2.77
N GLU A 26 -9.83 3.31 -3.00
CA GLU A 26 -9.73 2.65 -4.29
C GLU A 26 -10.88 3.07 -5.21
N VAL A 27 -10.57 3.22 -6.49
CA VAL A 27 -11.59 3.44 -7.52
C VAL A 27 -11.88 2.09 -8.16
N LEU A 28 -12.99 1.48 -7.76
CA LEU A 28 -13.49 0.28 -8.41
C LEU A 28 -14.38 0.71 -9.58
N SER A 29 -13.97 0.36 -10.80
CA SER A 29 -14.86 0.41 -11.94
C SER A 29 -15.92 -0.66 -11.74
N GLY A 30 -17.19 -0.27 -11.69
CA GLY A 30 -18.30 -1.22 -11.67
C GLY A 30 -18.18 -2.21 -12.83
N CYS A 31 -18.63 -3.44 -12.62
CA CYS A 31 -18.66 -4.42 -13.70
C CYS A 31 -19.44 -3.82 -14.89
N ALA A 32 -18.86 -3.85 -16.09
CA ALA A 32 -19.46 -3.33 -17.32
C ALA A 32 -20.78 -4.05 -17.73
N CYS A 33 -21.30 -4.93 -16.88
CA CYS A 33 -22.53 -5.68 -17.06
C CYS A 33 -23.78 -4.98 -16.50
N SER A 34 -23.67 -3.82 -15.85
CA SER A 34 -24.82 -3.09 -15.30
C SER A 34 -25.07 -1.77 -16.05
N ASP A 35 -26.29 -1.59 -16.56
CA ASP A 35 -26.75 -0.39 -17.29
C ASP A 35 -27.08 0.80 -16.35
N ASP A 36 -26.87 0.63 -15.04
CA ASP A 36 -27.17 1.65 -14.03
C ASP A 36 -25.99 2.62 -13.82
N PRO A 37 -26.11 3.91 -14.21
CA PRO A 37 -25.04 4.90 -14.06
C PRO A 37 -24.68 5.18 -12.60
N SER A 38 -25.50 4.74 -11.63
CA SER A 38 -25.16 4.85 -10.20
C SER A 38 -24.03 3.90 -9.77
N GLN A 39 -23.73 2.88 -10.57
CA GLN A 39 -22.63 1.90 -10.34
C GLN A 39 -21.31 2.31 -11.02
N ALA A 40 -21.24 3.48 -11.66
CA ALA A 40 -20.13 3.85 -12.53
C ALA A 40 -18.79 4.10 -11.80
N LYS A 41 -18.81 4.35 -10.48
CA LYS A 41 -17.60 4.60 -9.70
C LYS A 41 -17.84 4.37 -8.20
N ILE A 42 -17.43 3.21 -7.70
CA ILE A 42 -17.47 2.92 -6.26
C ILE A 42 -16.13 3.39 -5.67
N LEU A 43 -16.19 4.20 -4.62
CA LEU A 43 -15.04 4.57 -3.80
C LEU A 43 -15.05 3.70 -2.56
N GLU A 44 -14.12 2.75 -2.49
CA GLU A 44 -13.99 1.86 -1.33
C GLU A 44 -12.76 2.26 -0.51
N ASN A 45 -12.89 2.23 0.82
CA ASN A 45 -11.74 2.41 1.70
C ASN A 45 -10.93 1.11 1.69
N SER A 46 -9.69 1.21 1.21
CA SER A 46 -8.76 0.11 1.07
C SER A 46 -7.53 0.31 1.96
N TYR A 47 -6.89 -0.80 2.30
CA TYR A 47 -5.67 -0.85 3.11
C TYR A 47 -4.67 -1.81 2.48
N CYS A 48 -3.40 -1.43 2.46
CA CYS A 48 -2.31 -2.36 2.12
C CYS A 48 -1.10 -2.14 3.03
N GLU A 49 -0.23 -3.14 3.08
CA GLU A 49 1.03 -3.07 3.81
C GLU A 49 2.21 -3.04 2.83
N LEU A 50 3.14 -2.12 3.09
CA LEU A 50 4.39 -2.00 2.36
C LEU A 50 5.57 -2.11 3.33
N THR A 51 6.57 -2.89 2.96
CA THR A 51 7.87 -2.91 3.61
C THR A 51 8.83 -2.04 2.79
N ILE A 52 9.46 -1.08 3.45
CA ILE A 52 10.48 -0.20 2.89
C ILE A 52 11.81 -0.59 3.52
N SER A 53 12.82 -0.90 2.70
CA SER A 53 14.18 -1.17 3.17
C SER A 53 15.13 -0.11 2.62
N LEU A 54 15.88 0.52 3.53
CA LEU A 54 16.88 1.54 3.24
C LEU A 54 18.27 0.92 3.45
N ASP A 55 19.08 0.85 2.40
CA ASP A 55 20.47 0.42 2.51
C ASP A 55 21.36 1.60 2.96
N LYS A 56 22.10 1.42 4.06
CA LYS A 56 22.93 2.49 4.65
C LYS A 56 24.24 2.70 3.90
N ASN A 57 24.70 1.72 3.15
CA ASN A 57 25.92 1.78 2.36
C ASN A 57 25.67 2.46 1.01
N THR A 58 24.59 2.10 0.32
CA THR A 58 24.26 2.62 -1.02
C THR A 58 23.32 3.84 -0.99
N LYS A 59 22.60 4.04 0.12
CA LYS A 59 21.52 5.05 0.27
C LYS A 59 20.30 4.78 -0.61
N GLU A 60 20.17 3.57 -1.14
CA GLU A 60 19.04 3.17 -1.95
C GLU A 60 17.85 2.73 -1.09
N ALA A 61 16.64 2.89 -1.64
CA ALA A 61 15.41 2.42 -1.06
C ALA A 61 14.79 1.33 -1.94
N SER A 62 14.32 0.25 -1.32
CA SER A 62 13.53 -0.79 -1.97
C SER A 62 12.18 -0.96 -1.27
N TYR A 63 11.19 -1.40 -2.03
CA TYR A 63 9.81 -1.50 -1.59
C TYR A 63 9.26 -2.87 -1.97
N SER A 64 8.55 -3.51 -1.06
CA SER A 64 7.82 -4.74 -1.31
C SER A 64 6.45 -4.71 -0.63
N SER A 65 5.45 -5.35 -1.24
CA SER A 65 4.13 -5.52 -0.65
C SER A 65 3.94 -6.95 -0.17
N ALA A 66 3.25 -7.13 0.96
CA ALA A 66 2.76 -8.43 1.37
C ALA A 66 1.40 -8.66 0.71
N PHE A 67 1.39 -9.26 -0.49
CA PHE A 67 0.14 -9.68 -1.12
C PHE A 67 -0.30 -11.02 -0.53
N SER A 68 -1.16 -11.00 0.48
CA SER A 68 -1.96 -12.18 0.81
C SER A 68 -3.13 -12.24 -0.16
N ALA A 69 -2.95 -12.98 -1.25
CA ALA A 69 -4.06 -13.44 -2.08
C ALA A 69 -5.00 -14.23 -1.16
N SER A 70 -6.22 -13.74 -0.95
CA SER A 70 -7.30 -14.52 -0.34
C SER A 70 -8.03 -15.34 -1.38
#